data_AF-A0AA38SUC7-F1
#
_entry.id   AF-A0AA38SUC7-F1
#
_cell.length_a   1.000
_cell.length_b   1.000
_cell.length_c   1.000
_cell.angle_alpha   90.00
_cell.angle_beta   90.00
_cell.angle_gamma   90.00
#
_symmetry.space_group_name_H-M   'P 1'
#
loop_
_entity.id
_entity.type
_entity.pdbx_description
1 polymer ?
#
loop_
_entity_poly.entity_id
_entity_poly.type
_entity_poly.pdbx_seq_one_letter_code
_entity_poly.pdbx_strand_id
1 'polypeptide(L)'
;MEEEVEDGKKFLGPLAEKKYEEDKLDEIIDPNLRKQMKLTSLNTFSTIAYHCLKSNRSERPTMARVVEKLENAFSLQASLKTAEIARVGVWGTKSSGAVVGMVETRFLRQCFSVPWENGKFGGFYGLAGYYIDAIGVYMKASSEEFEIARTGVWGSKSPGSPQNQWSFQLERNHHLKKITIDHGDLIYSLIFTTEYRGIEQPSDKAGGWNGGDKVSEVVTFAWDEEINAISGTVGVSGGYTIISSLSFITNKKTHGPYGRATGEPFTVPWDKGTFVGFYGRAGYYIDAIGVYLKATI
;
A
#
# COMPACT_ATOMS: atom_id res chain seq x y z
N MET A 1 -48.39 -22.21 -37.42
CA MET A 1 -48.81 -20.82 -37.67
C MET A 1 -49.42 -20.39 -36.35
N GLU A 2 -48.73 -19.66 -35.50
CA GLU A 2 -48.32 -18.28 -35.76
C GLU A 2 -46.80 -18.06 -35.58
N GLU A 3 -46.19 -17.52 -36.64
CA GLU A 3 -45.04 -16.65 -36.52
C GLU A 3 -45.55 -15.29 -36.06
N GLU A 4 -44.98 -14.73 -35.00
CA GLU A 4 -44.88 -13.28 -34.88
C GLU A 4 -43.40 -12.92 -34.79
N VAL A 5 -42.91 -12.34 -35.89
CA VAL A 5 -41.64 -11.65 -35.99
C VAL A 5 -41.89 -10.23 -35.50
N GLU A 6 -41.35 -9.88 -34.33
CA GLU A 6 -41.26 -8.48 -33.90
C GLU A 6 -39.78 -8.09 -33.77
N ASP A 7 -39.31 -7.38 -34.80
CA ASP A 7 -37.99 -6.76 -34.88
C ASP A 7 -37.98 -5.46 -34.06
N GLY A 8 -36.91 -5.25 -33.28
CA GLY A 8 -36.54 -3.89 -32.87
C GLY A 8 -36.03 -3.67 -31.45
N LYS A 9 -36.36 -4.50 -30.45
CA LYS A 9 -35.77 -4.40 -29.09
C LYS A 9 -35.68 -5.77 -28.41
N LYS A 10 -34.65 -6.55 -28.74
CA LYS A 10 -34.32 -7.74 -27.95
C LYS A 10 -33.99 -7.30 -26.52
N PHE A 11 -34.85 -7.63 -25.57
CA PHE A 11 -34.55 -7.43 -24.15
C PHE A 11 -33.29 -8.22 -23.80
N LEU A 12 -32.24 -7.51 -23.40
CA LEU A 12 -30.93 -8.11 -23.12
C LEU A 12 -30.98 -9.09 -21.94
N GLY A 13 -31.91 -8.89 -20.99
CA GLY A 13 -32.08 -9.76 -19.82
C GLY A 13 -32.46 -11.21 -20.18
N PRO A 14 -33.61 -11.46 -20.81
CA PRO A 14 -34.02 -12.81 -21.23
C PRO A 14 -33.02 -13.49 -22.18
N LEU A 15 -32.38 -12.72 -23.07
CA LEU A 15 -31.34 -13.25 -23.95
C LEU A 15 -30.12 -13.73 -23.14
N ALA A 16 -29.67 -12.94 -22.16
CA ALA A 16 -28.55 -13.29 -21.29
C ALA A 16 -28.87 -14.50 -20.40
N GLU A 17 -30.09 -14.60 -19.86
CA GLU A 17 -30.53 -15.75 -19.07
C GLU A 17 -30.50 -17.04 -19.91
N LYS A 18 -31.08 -17.02 -21.11
CA LYS A 18 -31.05 -18.17 -22.04
C LYS A 18 -29.62 -18.58 -22.40
N LYS A 19 -28.75 -17.62 -22.72
CA LYS A 19 -27.36 -17.91 -23.09
C LYS A 19 -26.50 -18.39 -21.93
N TYR A 20 -26.83 -18.00 -20.71
CA TYR A 20 -26.22 -18.56 -19.50
C TYR A 20 -26.59 -20.03 -19.31
N GLU A 21 -27.87 -20.39 -19.47
CA GLU A 21 -28.36 -21.78 -19.34
C GLU A 21 -27.83 -22.71 -20.45
N GLU A 22 -27.59 -22.16 -21.64
CA GLU A 22 -26.99 -22.88 -22.78
C GLU A 22 -25.44 -23.01 -22.70
N ASP A 23 -24.78 -22.40 -21.70
CA ASP A 23 -23.31 -22.26 -21.61
C ASP A 23 -22.69 -21.59 -22.86
N LYS A 24 -23.41 -20.61 -23.43
CA LYS A 24 -23.07 -19.88 -24.68
C LYS A 24 -22.95 -18.38 -24.48
N LEU A 25 -22.48 -17.97 -23.29
CA LEU A 25 -22.29 -16.55 -22.96
C LEU A 25 -21.29 -15.86 -23.87
N ASP A 26 -20.38 -16.60 -24.49
CA ASP A 26 -19.40 -16.04 -25.40
C ASP A 26 -19.98 -15.56 -26.74
N GLU A 27 -21.18 -16.00 -27.11
CA GLU A 27 -21.89 -15.47 -28.26
C GLU A 27 -22.43 -14.05 -28.04
N ILE A 28 -22.52 -13.60 -26.77
CA ILE A 28 -23.08 -12.29 -26.39
C ILE A 28 -22.09 -11.34 -25.71
N ILE A 29 -20.95 -11.85 -25.25
CA ILE A 29 -19.89 -11.03 -24.63
C ILE A 29 -18.93 -10.54 -25.70
N ASP A 30 -18.64 -9.24 -25.71
CA ASP A 30 -17.66 -8.65 -26.62
C ASP A 30 -16.29 -9.38 -26.51
N PRO A 31 -15.70 -9.85 -27.62
CA PRO A 31 -14.44 -10.58 -27.60
C PRO A 31 -13.28 -9.83 -26.94
N ASN A 32 -13.26 -8.49 -27.01
CA ASN A 32 -12.23 -7.68 -26.34
C ASN A 32 -12.43 -7.63 -24.83
N LEU A 33 -13.68 -7.62 -24.36
CA LEU A 33 -14.00 -7.72 -22.92
C LEU A 33 -13.65 -9.12 -22.39
N ARG A 34 -13.94 -10.17 -23.17
CA ARG A 34 -13.58 -11.55 -22.83
C ARG A 34 -12.07 -11.73 -22.67
N LYS A 35 -11.27 -11.12 -23.55
CA LYS A 35 -9.80 -11.14 -23.45
C LYS A 35 -9.27 -10.41 -22.22
N GLN A 36 -10.00 -9.42 -21.73
CA GLN A 36 -9.62 -8.64 -20.55
C GLN A 36 -10.00 -9.34 -19.24
N MET A 37 -11.04 -10.18 -19.24
CA MET A 37 -11.57 -10.86 -18.04
C MET A 37 -11.01 -12.27 -17.87
N LYS A 38 -10.65 -12.65 -16.63
CA LYS A 38 -10.30 -14.03 -16.30
C LYS A 38 -11.54 -14.91 -16.23
N LEU A 39 -11.37 -16.20 -16.55
CA LEU A 39 -12.46 -17.17 -16.56
C LEU A 39 -13.17 -17.31 -15.19
N THR A 40 -12.43 -17.31 -14.08
CA THR A 40 -12.98 -17.43 -12.73
C THR A 40 -13.79 -16.20 -12.30
N SER A 41 -13.29 -15.01 -12.64
CA SER A 41 -14.01 -13.75 -12.46
C SER A 41 -15.26 -13.71 -13.33
N LEU A 42 -15.12 -14.06 -14.61
CA LEU A 42 -16.22 -14.13 -15.56
C LEU A 42 -17.34 -15.05 -15.07
N ASN A 43 -17.00 -16.24 -14.59
CA ASN A 43 -17.98 -17.17 -14.01
C ASN A 43 -18.69 -16.55 -12.80
N THR A 44 -17.96 -15.88 -11.92
CA THR A 44 -18.57 -15.22 -10.76
C THR A 44 -19.53 -14.10 -11.16
N PHE A 45 -19.13 -13.26 -12.13
CA PHE A 45 -19.96 -12.19 -12.69
C PHE A 45 -21.21 -12.72 -13.40
N SER A 46 -21.06 -13.75 -14.24
CA SER A 46 -22.16 -14.31 -15.00
C SER A 46 -23.17 -15.01 -14.08
N THR A 47 -22.70 -15.75 -13.07
CA THR A 47 -23.58 -16.40 -12.09
C THR A 47 -24.38 -15.38 -11.28
N ILE A 48 -23.75 -14.31 -10.78
CA ILE A 48 -24.49 -13.31 -10.00
C ILE A 48 -25.49 -12.53 -10.87
N ALA A 49 -25.12 -12.21 -12.11
CA ALA A 49 -26.00 -11.54 -13.07
C ALA A 49 -27.22 -12.41 -13.42
N TYR A 50 -27.00 -13.71 -13.67
CA TYR A 50 -28.07 -14.68 -13.90
C TYR A 50 -29.07 -14.73 -12.73
N HIS A 51 -28.58 -14.83 -11.49
CA HIS A 51 -29.48 -14.82 -10.32
C HIS A 51 -30.23 -13.50 -10.13
N CYS A 52 -29.64 -12.36 -10.53
CA CYS A 52 -30.34 -11.06 -10.49
C CYS A 52 -31.49 -10.97 -11.51
N LEU A 53 -31.43 -11.75 -12.59
CA LEU A 53 -32.42 -11.75 -13.67
C LEU A 53 -33.61 -12.67 -13.40
N LYS A 54 -33.54 -13.57 -12.40
CA LYS A 54 -34.62 -14.53 -12.11
C LYS A 54 -35.97 -13.85 -11.86
N SER A 55 -37.04 -14.40 -12.44
CA SER A 55 -38.40 -13.86 -12.28
C SER A 55 -38.87 -13.89 -10.82
N ASN A 56 -38.52 -14.95 -10.08
CA ASN A 56 -38.90 -15.11 -8.69
C ASN A 56 -38.03 -14.27 -7.76
N ARG A 57 -38.67 -13.40 -6.97
CA ARG A 57 -37.98 -12.52 -6.01
C ARG A 57 -37.17 -13.28 -4.96
N SER A 58 -37.60 -14.47 -4.57
CA SER A 58 -36.91 -15.34 -3.60
C SER A 58 -35.60 -15.92 -4.13
N GLU A 59 -35.44 -16.01 -5.44
CA GLU A 59 -34.21 -16.52 -6.09
C GLU A 59 -33.20 -15.40 -6.34
N ARG A 60 -33.63 -14.13 -6.25
CA ARG A 60 -32.76 -12.98 -6.43
C ARG A 60 -31.89 -12.80 -5.18
N PRO A 61 -30.58 -12.57 -5.36
CA PRO A 61 -29.67 -12.32 -4.25
C PRO A 61 -29.97 -10.97 -3.60
N THR A 62 -29.59 -10.81 -2.34
CA THR A 62 -29.59 -9.49 -1.69
C THR A 62 -28.48 -8.62 -2.26
N MET A 63 -28.65 -7.30 -2.24
CA MET A 63 -27.60 -6.37 -2.67
C MET A 63 -26.28 -6.57 -1.91
N ALA A 64 -26.34 -6.93 -0.62
CA ALA A 64 -25.15 -7.25 0.16
C ALA A 64 -24.37 -8.44 -0.43
N ARG A 65 -25.08 -9.50 -0.85
CA ARG A 65 -24.50 -10.68 -1.49
C ARG A 65 -23.97 -10.37 -2.90
N VAL A 66 -24.64 -9.48 -3.63
CA VAL A 66 -24.17 -8.99 -4.94
C VAL A 66 -22.83 -8.28 -4.77
N VAL A 67 -22.74 -7.31 -3.86
CA VAL A 67 -21.49 -6.56 -3.60
C VAL A 67 -20.36 -7.50 -3.20
N GLU A 68 -20.60 -8.40 -2.25
CA GLU A 68 -19.61 -9.40 -1.80
C GLU A 68 -19.09 -10.26 -2.97
N LYS A 69 -19.98 -10.72 -3.87
CA LYS A 69 -19.57 -11.53 -5.03
C LYS A 69 -18.80 -10.73 -6.07
N LEU A 70 -19.14 -9.45 -6.26
CA LEU A 70 -18.42 -8.56 -7.17
C LEU A 70 -17.02 -8.21 -6.63
N GLU A 71 -16.88 -7.95 -5.33
CA GLU A 71 -15.57 -7.74 -4.67
C GLU A 71 -14.68 -8.99 -4.79
N ASN A 72 -15.26 -10.18 -4.62
CA ASN A 72 -14.57 -11.44 -4.85
C ASN A 72 -14.16 -11.62 -6.33
N ALA A 73 -15.04 -11.33 -7.28
CA ALA A 73 -14.75 -11.42 -8.71
C ALA A 73 -13.64 -10.43 -9.14
N PHE A 74 -13.65 -9.23 -8.57
CA PHE A 74 -12.59 -8.23 -8.74
C PHE A 74 -11.26 -8.71 -8.16
N SER A 75 -11.28 -9.32 -6.97
CA SER A 75 -10.09 -9.93 -6.36
C SER A 75 -9.52 -11.05 -7.24
N LEU A 76 -10.38 -11.92 -7.78
CA LEU A 76 -9.99 -12.96 -8.73
C LEU A 76 -9.46 -12.38 -10.04
N GLN A 77 -9.96 -11.21 -10.45
CA GLN A 77 -9.53 -10.53 -11.68
C GLN A 77 -8.13 -9.93 -11.49
N ALA A 78 -7.82 -9.47 -10.28
CA ALA A 78 -6.52 -8.91 -9.92
C ALA A 78 -5.43 -9.99 -9.74
N SER A 79 -5.77 -11.20 -9.27
CA SER A 79 -4.81 -12.22 -8.77
C SER A 79 -3.78 -12.87 -9.73
N LEU A 80 -3.65 -12.40 -10.98
CA LEU A 80 -2.78 -12.95 -12.04
C LEU A 80 -2.66 -11.90 -13.13
N LYS A 81 -1.85 -10.86 -12.88
CA LYS A 81 -1.21 -10.09 -13.94
C LYS A 81 0.29 -10.04 -13.66
N THR A 82 1.03 -10.21 -14.75
CA THR A 82 2.45 -10.01 -15.02
C THR A 82 3.28 -9.40 -13.89
N ALA A 83 4.41 -10.06 -13.56
CA ALA A 83 5.55 -9.56 -12.80
C ALA A 83 5.36 -8.18 -12.14
N GLU A 84 4.77 -8.18 -10.95
CA GLU A 84 4.48 -7.01 -10.13
C GLU A 84 5.75 -6.26 -9.70
N ILE A 85 5.84 -4.96 -9.99
CA ILE A 85 7.02 -4.13 -9.69
C ILE A 85 6.63 -2.93 -8.79
N ALA A 86 7.24 -2.84 -7.61
CA ALA A 86 7.24 -1.63 -6.77
C ALA A 86 8.48 -0.78 -7.07
N ARG A 87 8.34 0.55 -7.06
CA ARG A 87 9.46 1.50 -7.17
C ARG A 87 9.76 2.08 -5.80
N VAL A 88 11.01 1.98 -5.38
CA VAL A 88 11.47 2.60 -4.12
C VAL A 88 12.57 3.59 -4.41
N GLY A 89 12.28 4.85 -4.05
CA GLY A 89 13.09 6.06 -4.03
C GLY A 89 13.69 6.58 -5.35
N VAL A 90 13.78 7.91 -5.42
CA VAL A 90 14.59 8.67 -6.38
C VAL A 90 15.59 9.50 -5.57
N TRP A 91 16.88 9.20 -5.69
CA TRP A 91 17.94 9.92 -4.96
C TRP A 91 18.81 10.71 -5.93
N GLY A 92 18.86 12.04 -5.75
CA GLY A 92 19.53 13.00 -6.65
C GLY A 92 19.16 14.45 -6.34
N THR A 93 20.02 15.42 -6.69
CA THR A 93 19.80 16.85 -6.39
C THR A 93 18.80 17.48 -7.35
N LYS A 94 17.78 18.20 -6.83
CA LYS A 94 17.02 19.17 -7.63
C LYS A 94 17.92 20.38 -7.92
N SER A 95 18.54 20.42 -9.08
CA SER A 95 19.15 21.65 -9.60
C SER A 95 18.04 22.55 -10.18
N SER A 96 17.24 23.17 -9.32
CA SER A 96 16.45 24.34 -9.75
C SER A 96 17.29 25.59 -9.57
N GLY A 97 17.64 26.23 -10.69
CA GLY A 97 18.39 27.48 -10.71
C GLY A 97 17.73 28.56 -9.86
N ALA A 98 18.47 29.04 -8.86
CA ALA A 98 18.29 30.34 -8.24
C ALA A 98 19.65 30.79 -7.70
N VAL A 99 20.24 31.78 -8.36
CA VAL A 99 21.39 32.53 -7.86
C VAL A 99 20.88 33.44 -6.73
N VAL A 100 21.03 33.01 -5.48
CA VAL A 100 21.19 33.92 -4.33
C VAL A 100 22.17 33.24 -3.37
N GLY A 101 23.21 33.98 -3.00
CA GLY A 101 24.44 33.51 -2.37
C GLY A 101 24.26 32.44 -1.29
N MET A 102 24.90 31.30 -1.48
CA MET A 102 25.00 30.24 -0.48
C MET A 102 26.39 30.24 0.15
N VAL A 103 26.37 30.41 1.47
CA VAL A 103 27.41 30.02 2.40
C VAL A 103 27.75 28.54 2.14
N GLU A 104 29.05 28.26 2.12
CA GLU A 104 29.71 26.99 1.88
C GLU A 104 29.07 25.80 2.63
N THR A 105 28.12 25.11 2.00
CA THR A 105 27.66 23.80 2.45
C THR A 105 28.51 22.74 1.76
N ARG A 106 29.44 22.15 2.52
CA ARG A 106 30.15 20.93 2.16
C ARG A 106 29.14 19.88 1.67
N PHE A 107 29.18 19.58 0.36
CA PHE A 107 28.49 18.44 -0.22
C PHE A 107 29.05 17.16 0.41
N LEU A 108 28.41 16.70 1.47
CA LEU A 108 28.61 15.35 1.99
C LEU A 108 28.23 14.39 0.86
N ARG A 109 29.17 13.50 0.51
CA ARG A 109 28.88 12.29 -0.28
C ARG A 109 27.79 11.51 0.46
N GLN A 110 26.53 11.72 0.10
CA GLN A 110 25.43 10.89 0.59
C GLN A 110 25.51 9.55 -0.13
N CYS A 111 26.19 8.60 0.49
CA CYS A 111 25.99 7.19 0.15
C CYS A 111 24.58 6.81 0.59
N PHE A 112 23.77 6.30 -0.33
CA PHE A 112 22.46 5.74 0.02
C PHE A 112 22.57 4.21 0.07
N SER A 113 21.81 3.60 0.96
CA SER A 113 21.67 2.15 1.05
C SER A 113 20.20 1.85 1.22
N VAL A 114 19.68 0.96 0.37
CA VAL A 114 18.34 0.42 0.53
C VAL A 114 18.50 -0.90 1.28
N PRO A 115 18.22 -0.94 2.59
CA PRO A 115 18.20 -2.22 3.30
C PRO A 115 17.11 -3.07 2.64
N TRP A 116 17.39 -4.34 2.34
CA TRP A 116 16.49 -5.24 1.63
C TRP A 116 16.44 -6.57 2.36
N GLU A 117 15.24 -7.00 2.76
CA GLU A 117 15.01 -8.28 3.43
C GLU A 117 14.32 -9.29 2.50
N ASN A 118 13.21 -8.90 1.84
CA ASN A 118 12.43 -9.80 0.97
C ASN A 118 11.97 -9.13 -0.33
N GLY A 119 12.14 -9.83 -1.46
CA GLY A 119 11.80 -9.38 -2.83
C GLY A 119 12.91 -9.76 -3.83
N LYS A 120 12.65 -9.71 -5.15
CA LYS A 120 13.67 -9.90 -6.19
C LYS A 120 14.03 -8.57 -6.83
N PHE A 121 15.31 -8.34 -7.12
CA PHE A 121 15.75 -7.18 -7.90
C PHE A 121 15.07 -7.18 -9.27
N GLY A 122 14.41 -6.06 -9.61
CA GLY A 122 13.62 -5.90 -10.83
C GLY A 122 14.26 -4.97 -11.88
N GLY A 123 15.29 -4.20 -11.52
CA GLY A 123 15.97 -3.25 -12.41
C GLY A 123 16.28 -1.90 -11.75
N PHE A 124 16.79 -0.95 -12.54
CA PHE A 124 17.03 0.44 -12.11
C PHE A 124 16.12 1.40 -12.89
N TYR A 125 15.84 2.57 -12.31
CA TYR A 125 15.27 3.73 -12.99
C TYR A 125 15.97 5.00 -12.52
N GLY A 126 15.81 6.12 -13.23
CA GLY A 126 16.53 7.33 -12.88
C GLY A 126 16.27 8.50 -13.79
N LEU A 127 16.90 9.63 -13.47
CA LEU A 127 16.99 10.82 -14.31
C LEU A 127 18.44 10.98 -14.74
N ALA A 128 18.66 11.27 -16.02
CA ALA A 128 20.00 11.52 -16.56
C ALA A 128 19.96 12.55 -17.68
N GLY A 129 20.91 13.50 -17.63
CA GLY A 129 21.33 14.37 -18.72
C GLY A 129 22.70 13.96 -19.24
N TYR A 130 23.69 14.87 -19.14
CA TYR A 130 25.11 14.53 -19.38
C TYR A 130 25.71 13.63 -18.29
N TYR A 131 25.11 13.62 -17.10
CA TYR A 131 25.46 12.78 -15.95
C TYR A 131 24.20 12.10 -15.39
N ILE A 132 24.35 11.11 -14.52
CA ILE A 132 23.23 10.51 -13.78
C ILE A 132 22.84 11.49 -12.66
N ASP A 133 21.69 12.13 -12.83
CA ASP A 133 21.15 13.10 -11.87
C ASP A 133 20.45 12.41 -10.70
N ALA A 134 19.78 11.28 -10.98
CA ALA A 134 19.16 10.44 -9.96
C ALA A 134 19.06 8.98 -10.37
N ILE A 135 19.13 8.07 -9.39
CA ILE A 135 18.91 6.63 -9.60
C ILE A 135 18.01 6.05 -8.50
N GLY A 136 17.24 5.03 -8.87
CA GLY A 136 16.31 4.28 -8.04
C GLY A 136 16.22 2.82 -8.50
N VAL A 137 15.55 1.98 -7.71
CA VAL A 137 15.45 0.54 -7.95
C VAL A 137 14.02 0.06 -8.11
N TYR A 138 13.81 -0.82 -9.10
CA TYR A 138 12.60 -1.62 -9.24
C TYR A 138 12.72 -2.88 -8.39
N MET A 139 11.69 -3.18 -7.61
CA MET A 139 11.60 -4.40 -6.81
C MET A 139 10.42 -5.24 -7.27
N LYS A 140 10.64 -6.54 -7.45
CA LYS A 140 9.62 -7.52 -7.82
C LYS A 140 9.23 -8.37 -6.62
N ALA A 141 7.92 -8.50 -6.35
CA ALA A 141 7.43 -9.42 -5.32
C ALA A 141 7.71 -10.88 -5.74
N SER A 142 8.14 -11.75 -4.82
CA SER A 142 8.34 -13.17 -5.12
C SER A 142 6.97 -13.83 -5.28
N SER A 143 6.72 -14.41 -6.46
CA SER A 143 5.44 -15.02 -6.79
C SER A 143 5.10 -16.18 -5.84
N GLU A 144 3.83 -16.16 -5.43
CA GLU A 144 3.10 -17.15 -4.65
C GLU A 144 3.33 -17.02 -3.13
N GLU A 145 2.26 -16.65 -2.42
CA GLU A 145 2.11 -16.36 -0.97
C GLU A 145 2.39 -14.93 -0.45
N PHE A 146 3.26 -14.11 -1.07
CA PHE A 146 3.50 -12.74 -0.59
C PHE A 146 3.60 -11.69 -1.72
N GLU A 147 2.47 -11.08 -2.09
CA GLU A 147 2.41 -9.86 -2.94
C GLU A 147 3.00 -8.60 -2.24
N ILE A 148 3.48 -8.76 -1.00
CA ILE A 148 3.98 -7.67 -0.15
C ILE A 148 5.51 -7.68 -0.16
N ALA A 149 6.10 -6.64 -0.74
CA ALA A 149 7.53 -6.35 -0.65
C ALA A 149 7.84 -5.66 0.69
N ARG A 150 8.97 -6.04 1.29
CA ARG A 150 9.51 -5.41 2.49
C ARG A 150 10.69 -4.52 2.13
N THR A 151 10.58 -3.23 2.43
CA THR A 151 11.80 -2.43 2.58
C THR A 151 12.54 -2.98 3.79
N GLY A 152 13.86 -3.09 3.78
CA GLY A 152 14.58 -3.37 5.02
C GLY A 152 14.38 -2.27 6.05
N VAL A 153 14.94 -2.49 7.25
CA VAL A 153 14.68 -1.61 8.40
C VAL A 153 15.74 -0.51 8.56
N TRP A 154 15.30 0.67 8.98
CA TRP A 154 16.14 1.73 9.52
C TRP A 154 16.12 1.66 11.04
N GLY A 155 17.23 2.01 11.71
CA GLY A 155 17.38 1.93 13.16
C GLY A 155 18.37 0.84 13.60
N SER A 156 18.06 0.15 14.70
CA SER A 156 18.90 -0.89 15.27
C SER A 156 19.13 -2.06 14.32
N LYS A 157 20.40 -2.41 14.10
CA LYS A 157 20.80 -3.59 13.32
C LYS A 157 20.74 -4.89 14.13
N SER A 158 20.71 -4.79 15.47
CA SER A 158 20.72 -5.94 16.36
C SER A 158 19.46 -6.79 16.16
N PRO A 159 19.59 -8.11 15.94
CA PRO A 159 18.46 -8.98 15.56
C PRO A 159 17.32 -8.98 16.58
N GLY A 160 17.61 -8.59 17.83
CA GLY A 160 16.64 -8.55 18.92
C GLY A 160 16.10 -9.94 19.26
N SER A 161 15.22 -10.01 20.26
CA SER A 161 14.43 -11.21 20.54
C SER A 161 13.15 -11.21 19.70
N PRO A 162 12.55 -12.38 19.38
CA PRO A 162 11.28 -12.44 18.66
C PRO A 162 10.17 -11.59 19.29
N GLN A 163 10.17 -11.46 20.62
CA GLN A 163 9.23 -10.63 21.37
C GLN A 163 9.33 -9.12 21.10
N ASN A 164 10.43 -8.66 20.49
CA ASN A 164 10.64 -7.25 20.14
C ASN A 164 10.17 -6.95 18.72
N GLN A 165 9.74 -7.97 17.96
CA GLN A 165 9.26 -7.78 16.60
C GLN A 165 7.82 -7.28 16.63
N TRP A 166 7.54 -6.26 15.84
CA TRP A 166 6.19 -5.75 15.67
C TRP A 166 5.89 -5.58 14.19
N SER A 167 4.62 -5.74 13.82
CA SER A 167 4.15 -5.51 12.48
C SER A 167 2.71 -5.04 12.51
N PHE A 168 2.42 -4.07 11.67
CA PHE A 168 1.09 -3.59 11.36
C PHE A 168 0.89 -3.74 9.85
N GLN A 169 -0.18 -4.41 9.45
CA GLN A 169 -0.61 -4.50 8.06
C GLN A 169 -2.06 -4.05 7.97
N LEU A 170 -2.34 -3.20 7.00
CA LEU A 170 -3.66 -2.70 6.69
C LEU A 170 -4.48 -3.85 6.09
N GLU A 171 -5.62 -4.13 6.73
CA GLU A 171 -6.56 -5.14 6.24
C GLU A 171 -7.24 -4.70 4.94
N ARG A 172 -7.77 -5.67 4.19
CA ARG A 172 -8.50 -5.37 2.94
C ARG A 172 -9.70 -4.50 3.25
N ASN A 173 -9.91 -3.46 2.44
CA ASN A 173 -11.00 -2.48 2.57
C ASN A 173 -10.92 -1.57 3.80
N HIS A 174 -9.88 -1.67 4.62
CA HIS A 174 -9.62 -0.72 5.69
C HIS A 174 -8.83 0.45 5.15
N HIS A 175 -9.01 1.63 5.73
CA HIS A 175 -8.12 2.77 5.50
C HIS A 175 -7.37 3.11 6.79
N LEU A 176 -6.12 3.54 6.66
CA LEU A 176 -5.37 4.05 7.79
C LEU A 176 -5.92 5.43 8.14
N LYS A 177 -6.58 5.53 9.28
CA LYS A 177 -7.23 6.75 9.77
C LYS A 177 -6.25 7.66 10.50
N LYS A 178 -5.44 7.05 11.36
CA LYS A 178 -4.62 7.77 12.34
C LYS A 178 -3.40 6.96 12.72
N ILE A 179 -2.30 7.66 12.99
CA ILE A 179 -1.11 7.11 13.66
C ILE A 179 -0.94 7.89 14.96
N THR A 180 -1.10 7.22 16.09
CA THR A 180 -0.80 7.78 17.39
C THR A 180 0.65 7.49 17.72
N ILE A 181 1.39 8.54 18.05
CA ILE A 181 2.83 8.52 18.30
C ILE A 181 3.05 9.01 19.72
N ASP A 182 3.59 8.14 20.56
CA ASP A 182 4.11 8.50 21.87
C ASP A 182 5.59 8.88 21.71
N HIS A 183 5.92 10.14 21.99
CA HIS A 183 7.23 10.72 21.72
C HIS A 183 7.66 11.73 22.78
N GLY A 184 8.94 12.10 22.72
CA GLY A 184 9.59 13.08 23.57
C GLY A 184 10.87 13.56 22.90
N ASP A 185 12.01 13.33 23.54
CA ASP A 185 13.30 13.37 22.85
C ASP A 185 13.47 12.20 21.86
N LEU A 186 12.72 11.11 22.05
CA LEU A 186 12.78 9.87 21.26
C LEU A 186 11.38 9.44 20.80
N ILE A 187 11.29 8.39 19.99
CA ILE A 187 10.02 7.72 19.67
C ILE A 187 9.83 6.52 20.59
N TYR A 188 8.81 6.57 21.44
CA TYR A 188 8.55 5.55 22.47
C TYR A 188 7.63 4.45 21.94
N SER A 189 6.48 4.83 21.38
CA SER A 189 5.53 3.86 20.84
C SER A 189 4.71 4.38 19.66
N LEU A 190 4.17 3.43 18.89
CA LEU A 190 3.30 3.67 17.74
C LEU A 190 2.04 2.83 17.87
N ILE A 191 0.90 3.43 17.57
CA ILE A 191 -0.40 2.76 17.40
C ILE A 191 -1.00 3.23 16.08
N PHE A 192 -1.45 2.28 15.26
CA PHE A 192 -2.09 2.56 13.98
C PHE A 192 -3.59 2.32 14.12
N THR A 193 -4.41 3.32 13.85
CA THR A 193 -5.87 3.18 13.86
C THR A 193 -6.36 3.12 12.43
N THR A 194 -7.08 2.04 12.10
CA THR A 194 -7.74 1.86 10.82
C THR A 194 -9.22 2.15 10.96
N GLU A 195 -9.90 2.51 9.88
CA GLU A 195 -11.36 2.61 9.86
C GLU A 195 -11.91 1.75 8.72
N TYR A 196 -12.95 0.99 9.05
CA TYR A 196 -13.73 0.20 8.10
C TYR A 196 -15.21 0.43 8.38
N ARG A 197 -15.94 0.88 7.35
CA ARG A 197 -17.37 1.21 7.44
C ARG A 197 -17.73 2.14 8.62
N GLY A 198 -16.85 3.11 8.91
CA GLY A 198 -17.02 4.07 10.01
C GLY A 198 -16.68 3.53 11.40
N ILE A 199 -16.15 2.31 11.51
CA ILE A 199 -15.68 1.73 12.77
C ILE A 199 -14.17 1.85 12.84
N GLU A 200 -13.67 2.53 13.86
CA GLU A 200 -12.24 2.64 14.14
C GLU A 200 -11.71 1.42 14.90
N GLN A 201 -10.58 0.88 14.44
CA GLN A 201 -9.92 -0.29 15.00
C GLN A 201 -8.43 0.03 15.20
N PRO A 202 -7.96 0.16 16.46
CA PRO A 202 -6.55 0.34 16.77
C PRO A 202 -5.78 -0.99 16.63
N SER A 203 -4.55 -0.91 16.14
CA SER A 203 -3.58 -2.00 16.16
C SER A 203 -3.04 -2.24 17.57
N ASP A 204 -2.32 -3.34 17.74
CA ASP A 204 -1.44 -3.52 18.88
C ASP A 204 -0.42 -2.37 18.96
N LYS A 205 -0.07 -2.00 20.20
CA LYS A 205 0.94 -0.97 20.48
C LYS A 205 2.33 -1.52 20.22
N ALA A 206 3.08 -0.89 19.31
CA ALA A 206 4.49 -1.17 19.12
C ALA A 206 5.34 -0.35 20.09
N GLY A 207 6.20 -1.00 20.87
CA GLY A 207 7.09 -0.34 21.84
C GLY A 207 6.38 0.17 23.10
N GLY A 208 6.99 1.16 23.75
CA GLY A 208 6.41 1.81 24.91
C GLY A 208 6.50 1.01 26.22
N TRP A 209 7.58 0.24 26.43
CA TRP A 209 7.93 -0.21 27.80
C TRP A 209 8.36 0.95 28.69
N ASN A 210 8.77 2.07 28.09
CA ASN A 210 8.83 3.38 28.74
C ASN A 210 7.77 4.27 28.09
N GLY A 211 7.05 5.08 28.86
CA GLY A 211 6.12 6.05 28.29
C GLY A 211 6.87 7.31 27.83
N GLY A 212 6.41 7.94 26.76
CA GLY A 212 6.84 9.28 26.40
C GLY A 212 6.13 10.35 27.23
N ASP A 213 6.61 11.58 27.13
CA ASP A 213 6.02 12.76 27.78
C ASP A 213 4.96 13.45 26.90
N LYS A 214 4.92 13.13 25.60
CA LYS A 214 3.99 13.72 24.65
C LYS A 214 3.37 12.68 23.71
N VAL A 215 2.05 12.67 23.64
CA VAL A 215 1.32 11.92 22.62
C VAL A 215 0.92 12.88 21.50
N SER A 216 1.16 12.48 20.25
CA SER A 216 0.72 13.23 19.07
C SER A 216 0.02 12.31 18.10
N GLU A 217 -0.98 12.85 17.43
CA GLU A 217 -1.77 12.12 16.46
C GLU A 217 -1.46 12.66 15.07
N VAL A 218 -0.90 11.80 14.22
CA VAL A 218 -0.89 12.03 12.78
C VAL A 218 -2.22 11.56 12.28
N VAL A 219 -2.98 12.46 11.70
CA VAL A 219 -4.28 12.08 11.18
C VAL A 219 -4.35 12.29 9.68
N THR A 220 -4.60 11.20 8.98
CA THR A 220 -4.88 11.12 7.55
C THR A 220 -6.37 11.38 7.37
N PHE A 221 -6.77 12.66 7.54
CA PHE A 221 -8.18 13.04 7.70
C PHE A 221 -8.99 13.16 6.41
N ALA A 222 -8.40 12.92 5.25
CA ALA A 222 -9.12 13.01 3.98
C ALA A 222 -9.00 11.69 3.22
N TRP A 223 -10.09 11.22 2.61
CA TRP A 223 -10.11 9.98 1.81
C TRP A 223 -9.13 10.00 0.63
N ASP A 224 -8.60 11.17 0.30
CA ASP A 224 -7.59 11.43 -0.73
C ASP A 224 -6.19 11.75 -0.14
N GLU A 225 -5.96 11.64 1.17
CA GLU A 225 -4.63 11.80 1.78
C GLU A 225 -3.97 10.43 1.98
N GLU A 226 -2.90 10.16 1.24
CA GLU A 226 -2.18 8.90 1.26
C GLU A 226 -0.71 9.11 1.65
N ILE A 227 -0.16 8.19 2.44
CA ILE A 227 1.26 8.18 2.81
C ILE A 227 2.08 7.68 1.62
N ASN A 228 3.04 8.49 1.19
CA ASN A 228 3.93 8.19 0.06
C ASN A 228 5.41 8.11 0.47
N ALA A 229 5.76 8.54 1.68
CA ALA A 229 7.10 8.37 2.21
C ALA A 229 7.13 8.43 3.74
N ILE A 230 8.18 7.84 4.30
CA ILE A 230 8.62 8.14 5.67
C ILE A 230 9.99 8.79 5.65
N SER A 231 10.25 9.64 6.63
CA SER A 231 11.59 10.15 6.91
C SER A 231 11.81 10.22 8.42
N GLY A 232 13.06 10.34 8.84
CA GLY A 232 13.39 10.38 10.25
C GLY A 232 14.88 10.48 10.49
N THR A 233 15.29 10.29 11.73
CA THR A 233 16.69 10.17 12.11
C THR A 233 16.91 8.94 12.98
N VAL A 234 18.10 8.35 12.83
CA VAL A 234 18.60 7.25 13.65
C VAL A 234 19.65 7.81 14.59
N GLY A 235 19.35 7.79 15.87
CA GLY A 235 20.21 8.31 16.94
C GLY A 235 20.79 7.21 17.82
N VAL A 236 21.64 7.63 18.75
CA VAL A 236 22.16 6.76 19.82
C VAL A 236 21.72 7.35 21.15
N SER A 237 21.02 6.56 21.97
CA SER A 237 20.62 6.94 23.33
C SER A 237 20.90 5.80 24.29
N GLY A 238 21.57 6.09 25.41
CA GLY A 238 21.93 5.08 26.41
C GLY A 238 22.76 3.91 25.86
N GLY A 239 23.50 4.10 24.76
CA GLY A 239 24.27 3.05 24.07
C GLY A 239 23.47 2.24 23.05
N TYR A 240 22.17 2.49 22.90
CA TYR A 240 21.31 1.80 21.93
C TYR A 240 21.09 2.67 20.68
N THR A 241 21.19 2.04 19.50
CA THR A 241 20.79 2.65 18.23
C THR A 241 19.28 2.56 18.09
N ILE A 242 18.61 3.68 17.89
CA ILE A 242 17.14 3.79 17.93
C ILE A 242 16.63 4.82 16.92
N ILE A 243 15.33 4.81 16.66
CA ILE A 243 14.66 5.88 15.91
C ILE A 243 14.45 7.09 16.83
N SER A 244 15.20 8.16 16.57
CA SER A 244 15.16 9.39 17.38
C SER A 244 14.11 10.39 16.88
N SER A 245 13.81 10.38 15.58
CA SER A 245 12.68 11.13 15.04
C SER A 245 11.99 10.44 13.87
N LEU A 246 10.72 10.75 13.67
CA LEU A 246 9.90 10.29 12.54
C LEU A 246 9.06 11.41 11.96
N SER A 247 8.90 11.40 10.65
CA SER A 247 7.91 12.18 9.91
C SER A 247 7.23 11.30 8.87
N PHE A 248 5.92 11.49 8.74
CA PHE A 248 5.10 10.84 7.74
C PHE A 248 4.80 11.85 6.63
N ILE A 249 5.15 11.51 5.41
CA ILE A 249 4.97 12.37 4.25
C ILE A 249 3.79 11.82 3.47
N THR A 250 2.82 12.69 3.20
CA THR A 250 1.64 12.38 2.40
C THR A 250 1.68 13.15 1.09
N ASN A 251 0.75 12.83 0.19
CA ASN A 251 0.50 13.64 -1.00
C ASN A 251 0.04 15.08 -0.71
N LYS A 252 -0.35 15.40 0.54
CA LYS A 252 -0.80 16.75 0.94
C LYS A 252 0.24 17.52 1.72
N LYS A 253 0.85 16.90 2.73
CA LYS A 253 1.78 17.57 3.64
C LYS A 253 2.73 16.60 4.33
N THR A 254 3.68 17.15 5.06
CA THR A 254 4.53 16.40 5.99
C THR A 254 4.02 16.56 7.40
N HIS A 255 3.85 15.45 8.11
CA HIS A 255 3.48 15.39 9.52
C HIS A 255 4.71 15.02 10.35
N GLY A 256 5.13 15.88 11.26
CA GLY A 256 6.34 15.74 12.06
C GLY A 256 7.33 16.92 11.86
N PRO A 257 8.59 16.78 12.30
CA PRO A 257 9.14 15.60 12.98
C PRO A 257 8.58 15.43 14.39
N TYR A 258 8.28 14.18 14.74
CA TYR A 258 8.04 13.73 16.10
C TYR A 258 9.34 13.22 16.69
N GLY A 259 9.54 13.35 18.00
CA GLY A 259 10.84 13.11 18.61
C GLY A 259 11.86 14.22 18.33
N ARG A 260 13.11 14.03 18.77
CA ARG A 260 14.19 14.99 18.55
C ARG A 260 15.16 14.47 17.48
N ALA A 261 15.20 15.19 16.35
CA ALA A 261 16.02 14.82 15.21
C ALA A 261 17.52 14.82 15.56
N THR A 262 18.08 13.65 15.86
CA THR A 262 19.46 13.48 16.32
C THR A 262 20.09 12.26 15.64
N GLY A 263 21.33 12.43 15.17
CA GLY A 263 22.04 11.38 14.44
C GLY A 263 21.80 11.41 12.93
N GLU A 264 21.77 10.24 12.30
CA GLU A 264 21.79 10.09 10.85
C GLU A 264 20.39 10.13 10.25
N PRO A 265 20.10 11.04 9.29
CA PRO A 265 18.80 11.12 8.66
C PRO A 265 18.56 9.98 7.66
N PHE A 266 17.30 9.58 7.52
CA PHE A 266 16.86 8.66 6.48
C PHE A 266 15.57 9.14 5.83
N THR A 267 15.33 8.70 4.60
CA THR A 267 14.08 8.95 3.87
C THR A 267 13.81 7.79 2.92
N VAL A 268 12.55 7.39 2.87
CA VAL A 268 12.08 6.24 2.11
C VAL A 268 10.88 6.68 1.29
N PRO A 269 11.09 7.15 0.05
CA PRO A 269 10.00 7.48 -0.85
C PRO A 269 9.52 6.25 -1.62
N TRP A 270 8.21 6.16 -1.87
CA TRP A 270 7.63 5.24 -2.85
C TRP A 270 6.67 6.00 -3.77
N ASP A 271 6.90 5.88 -5.07
CA ASP A 271 6.11 6.54 -6.12
C ASP A 271 5.22 5.58 -6.92
N LYS A 272 5.55 4.27 -6.91
CA LYS A 272 4.67 3.21 -7.40
C LYS A 272 4.63 2.03 -6.43
N GLY A 273 3.43 1.76 -5.94
CA GLY A 273 3.12 0.75 -4.95
C GLY A 273 2.10 1.30 -3.96
N THR A 274 1.20 0.44 -3.49
CA THR A 274 0.22 0.75 -2.47
C THR A 274 0.83 0.48 -1.11
N PHE A 275 0.78 1.46 -0.21
CA PHE A 275 1.17 1.27 1.18
C PHE A 275 0.33 0.16 1.82
N VAL A 276 0.99 -0.81 2.44
CA VAL A 276 0.31 -1.93 3.12
C VAL A 276 0.50 -1.84 4.63
N GLY A 277 1.59 -1.28 5.13
CA GLY A 277 1.83 -1.31 6.56
C GLY A 277 3.26 -0.99 6.95
N PHE A 278 3.54 -1.15 8.24
CA PHE A 278 4.84 -0.95 8.84
C PHE A 278 5.27 -2.18 9.62
N TYR A 279 6.58 -2.34 9.80
CA TYR A 279 7.11 -3.36 10.68
C TYR A 279 8.43 -2.91 11.27
N GLY A 280 8.91 -3.62 12.27
CA GLY A 280 10.23 -3.33 12.79
C GLY A 280 10.51 -4.01 14.11
N ARG A 281 11.32 -3.32 14.92
CA ARG A 281 11.72 -3.77 16.24
C ARG A 281 11.41 -2.69 17.26
N ALA A 282 10.94 -3.10 18.43
CA ALA A 282 10.63 -2.20 19.52
C ALA A 282 10.80 -2.89 20.88
N GLY A 283 11.08 -2.07 21.89
CA GLY A 283 11.13 -2.46 23.29
C GLY A 283 10.76 -1.26 24.16
N TYR A 284 11.76 -0.68 24.83
CA TYR A 284 11.58 0.61 25.52
C TYR A 284 11.22 1.74 24.55
N TYR A 285 11.74 1.68 23.33
CA TYR A 285 11.53 2.66 22.26
C TYR A 285 11.20 1.93 20.95
N ILE A 286 10.95 2.68 19.89
CA ILE A 286 10.99 2.16 18.52
C ILE A 286 12.46 2.05 18.11
N ASP A 287 12.97 0.82 18.09
CA ASP A 287 14.38 0.54 17.79
C ASP A 287 14.63 0.58 16.29
N ALA A 288 13.70 0.06 15.49
CA ALA A 288 13.80 0.01 14.05
C ALA A 288 12.43 0.04 13.37
N ILE A 289 12.37 0.57 12.14
CA ILE A 289 11.16 0.66 11.33
C ILE A 289 11.45 0.37 9.86
N GLY A 290 10.54 -0.35 9.21
CA GLY A 290 10.48 -0.64 7.78
C GLY A 290 9.04 -0.57 7.28
N VAL A 291 8.86 -0.65 5.97
CA VAL A 291 7.58 -0.45 5.29
C VAL A 291 7.21 -1.69 4.48
N TYR A 292 5.95 -2.06 4.55
CA TYR A 292 5.31 -3.01 3.65
C TYR A 292 4.70 -2.27 2.47
N LEU A 293 5.10 -2.64 1.26
CA LEU A 293 4.57 -2.10 0.01
C LEU A 293 4.01 -3.23 -0.84
N LYS A 294 2.84 -3.03 -1.42
CA LYS A 294 2.29 -3.89 -2.46
C LYS A 294 2.51 -3.22 -3.81
N ALA A 295 2.96 -3.97 -4.80
CA ALA A 295 3.09 -3.43 -6.15
C ALA A 295 1.71 -3.12 -6.75
N THR A 296 1.58 -2.00 -7.44
CA THR A 296 0.34 -1.60 -8.14
C THR A 296 0.50 -1.85 -9.64
N ILE A 297 -0.52 -2.44 -10.27
CA ILE A 297 -0.61 -2.80 -11.70
C ILE A 297 -0.58 -1.54 -12.59
#